data_AF-A0A0R3JRX7-F1
#
_entry.id   AF-A0A0R3JRX7-F1
#
_cell.length_a   1.000
_cell.length_b   1.000
_cell.length_c   1.000
_cell.angle_alpha   90.00
_cell.angle_beta   90.00
_cell.angle_gamma   90.00
#
_symmetry.space_group_name_H-M   'P 1'
#
loop_
_entity.id
_entity.type
_entity.pdbx_description
1 polymer ?
#
loop_
_entity_poly.entity_id
_entity_poly.type
_entity_poly.pdbx_seq_one_letter_code
_entity_poly.pdbx_strand_id
1 'polypeptide(L)'
;MPKNKTLEIQEFLIELGEKLGLVAKKEVCLIKSSFYSPIFDVVWFLDLSKYYDFSSITDIIKNNLYFDYLHLLPIAVFEIEGSSSSSKNQIGNMANLILSNSFLKFIVVNNEEAIPEKDTYRRAIKIKRYFEDFSGDSNVILLDWSQLKRSDKHLDSNKLMINYNRITDDNYIRKGSGGETASIDIGYKILKLLYKTGLEIKQDYTPTRCIIKDCLDSYFGNKYNCDDMEFNFYLKKVGIKDPKEKVLYELKNIKNRRYLPKIDIVAGFNLPISVIEWLKNIAINLEYDIINNPLLFYIKQFDDENIFVPLISVEIETSVSKHLNGGLFNLWKNSYLGILVSTRESQAHLEFFRLNGCNNVSFLDCERVLGL
;
A
#
# COMPACT_ATOMS: atom_id res chain seq x y z
N MET A 1 -22.43 -22.98 0.11
CA MET A 1 -22.29 -22.80 -1.35
C MET A 1 -22.37 -21.31 -1.64
N PRO A 2 -21.41 -20.73 -2.38
CA PRO A 2 -21.51 -19.34 -2.79
C PRO A 2 -22.81 -19.19 -3.60
N LYS A 3 -23.56 -18.12 -3.34
CA LYS A 3 -24.74 -17.82 -4.15
C LYS A 3 -24.26 -17.61 -5.60
N ASN A 4 -25.02 -18.06 -6.60
CA ASN A 4 -24.63 -18.01 -8.03
C ASN A 4 -24.01 -16.67 -8.49
N LYS A 5 -24.39 -15.55 -7.87
CA LYS A 5 -23.84 -14.22 -8.16
C LYS A 5 -22.44 -13.96 -7.63
N THR A 6 -22.05 -14.50 -6.47
CA THR A 6 -20.67 -14.39 -6.00
C THR A 6 -19.73 -15.11 -6.98
N LEU A 7 -20.14 -16.28 -7.48
CA LEU A 7 -19.39 -17.00 -8.53
C LEU A 7 -19.26 -16.19 -9.82
N GLU A 8 -20.35 -15.56 -10.28
CA GLU A 8 -20.32 -14.68 -11.47
C GLU A 8 -19.31 -13.54 -11.31
N ILE A 9 -19.28 -12.88 -10.14
CA ILE A 9 -18.31 -11.80 -9.87
C ILE A 9 -16.89 -12.34 -9.81
N GLN A 10 -16.68 -13.50 -9.16
CA GLN A 10 -15.37 -14.13 -9.09
C GLN A 10 -14.86 -14.50 -10.50
N GLU A 11 -15.69 -15.10 -11.34
CA GLU A 11 -15.34 -15.48 -12.72
C GLU A 11 -14.96 -14.27 -13.56
N PHE A 12 -15.77 -13.20 -13.50
CA PHE A 12 -15.42 -11.94 -14.16
C PHE A 12 -14.09 -11.37 -13.70
N LEU A 13 -13.81 -11.39 -12.39
CA LEU A 13 -12.53 -10.91 -11.86
C LEU A 13 -11.35 -11.78 -12.31
N ILE A 14 -11.53 -13.08 -12.52
CA ILE A 14 -10.50 -13.95 -13.08
C ILE A 14 -10.21 -13.54 -14.53
N GLU A 15 -11.23 -13.46 -15.37
CA GLU A 15 -11.10 -13.08 -16.78
C GLU A 15 -10.48 -11.69 -16.93
N LEU A 16 -10.93 -10.72 -16.11
CA LEU A 16 -10.38 -9.37 -16.10
C LEU A 16 -8.91 -9.36 -15.66
N GLY A 17 -8.55 -10.08 -14.60
CA GLY A 17 -7.16 -10.16 -14.15
C GLY A 17 -6.24 -10.72 -15.24
N GLU A 18 -6.67 -11.80 -15.90
CA GLU A 18 -5.94 -12.42 -17.02
C GLU A 18 -5.85 -11.49 -18.23
N LYS A 19 -6.93 -10.76 -18.57
CA LYS A 19 -6.94 -9.74 -19.63
C LYS A 19 -5.95 -8.61 -19.33
N LEU A 20 -5.81 -8.22 -18.06
CA LEU A 20 -4.82 -7.24 -17.61
C LEU A 20 -3.39 -7.80 -17.58
N GLY A 21 -3.21 -9.11 -17.82
CA GLY A 21 -1.95 -9.85 -17.85
C GLY A 21 -1.54 -10.49 -16.52
N LEU A 22 -2.35 -10.35 -15.48
CA LEU A 22 -2.08 -10.89 -14.15
C LEU A 22 -2.44 -12.38 -14.08
N VAL A 23 -1.85 -13.09 -13.11
CA VAL A 23 -2.30 -14.43 -12.76
C VAL A 23 -3.43 -14.29 -11.74
N ALA A 24 -4.65 -14.70 -12.08
CA ALA A 24 -5.81 -14.56 -11.20
C ALA A 24 -6.24 -15.92 -10.62
N LYS A 25 -6.57 -15.98 -9.33
CA LYS A 25 -6.99 -17.22 -8.64
C LYS A 25 -8.13 -16.97 -7.67
N LYS A 26 -9.05 -17.94 -7.56
CA LYS A 26 -10.17 -17.92 -6.60
C LYS A 26 -9.80 -18.59 -5.28
N GLU A 27 -10.45 -18.20 -4.19
CA GLU A 27 -10.38 -18.84 -2.86
C GLU A 27 -8.95 -19.07 -2.38
N VAL A 28 -8.17 -17.99 -2.29
CA VAL A 28 -6.74 -18.04 -2.00
C VAL A 28 -6.46 -17.73 -0.54
N CYS A 29 -5.66 -18.57 0.10
CA CYS A 29 -5.13 -18.34 1.44
C CYS A 29 -3.69 -17.81 1.38
N LEU A 30 -3.51 -16.49 1.54
CA LEU A 30 -2.17 -15.86 1.51
C LEU A 30 -1.39 -16.06 2.81
N ILE A 31 -2.06 -16.10 3.95
CA ILE A 31 -1.43 -16.22 5.27
C ILE A 31 -1.88 -17.50 5.91
N LYS A 32 -0.95 -18.43 6.11
CA LYS A 32 -1.19 -19.67 6.84
C LYS A 32 -0.81 -19.47 8.30
N SER A 33 -1.76 -19.67 9.20
CA SER A 33 -1.53 -19.68 10.64
C SER A 33 -2.13 -20.94 11.27
N SER A 34 -1.68 -21.28 12.49
CA SER A 34 -2.24 -22.36 13.30
C SER A 34 -3.62 -22.04 13.88
N PHE A 35 -4.11 -20.80 13.71
CA PHE A 35 -5.38 -20.33 14.23
C PHE A 35 -6.37 -20.09 13.09
N TYR A 36 -6.51 -18.83 12.67
CA TYR A 36 -7.33 -18.41 11.55
C TYR A 36 -6.45 -18.01 10.36
N SER A 37 -6.83 -18.46 9.17
CA SER A 37 -6.16 -18.12 7.92
C SER A 37 -7.22 -17.56 6.97
N PRO A 38 -7.14 -16.26 6.60
CA PRO A 38 -8.11 -15.65 5.68
C PRO A 38 -8.08 -16.35 4.32
N ILE A 39 -9.26 -16.66 3.79
CA ILE A 39 -9.46 -17.12 2.42
C ILE A 39 -10.10 -15.96 1.66
N PHE A 40 -9.37 -15.41 0.70
CA PHE A 40 -9.83 -14.31 -0.12
C PHE A 40 -10.57 -14.82 -1.35
N ASP A 41 -11.67 -14.17 -1.71
CA ASP A 41 -12.52 -14.59 -2.84
C ASP A 41 -11.75 -14.65 -4.17
N VAL A 42 -10.99 -13.60 -4.48
CA VAL A 42 -10.10 -13.55 -5.65
C VAL A 42 -8.80 -12.84 -5.28
N VAL A 43 -7.68 -13.35 -5.77
CA VAL A 43 -6.38 -12.71 -5.69
C VAL A 43 -5.79 -12.61 -7.09
N TRP A 44 -5.30 -11.42 -7.43
CA TRP A 44 -4.47 -11.20 -8.60
C TRP A 44 -3.00 -11.15 -8.21
N PHE A 45 -2.20 -11.85 -8.98
CA PHE A 45 -0.77 -11.97 -8.78
C PHE A 45 -0.02 -11.38 -9.96
N LEU A 46 1.09 -10.70 -9.63
CA LEU A 46 2.09 -10.28 -10.59
C LEU A 46 3.27 -11.25 -10.54
N ASP A 47 3.56 -11.91 -11.65
CA ASP A 47 4.73 -12.78 -11.78
C ASP A 47 6.00 -11.93 -11.94
N LEU A 48 6.77 -11.83 -10.86
CA LEU A 48 8.02 -11.08 -10.78
C LEU A 48 9.23 -11.90 -11.25
N SER A 49 9.10 -13.23 -11.36
CA SER A 49 10.21 -14.15 -11.60
C SER A 49 10.93 -13.91 -12.92
N LYS A 50 10.23 -13.38 -13.92
CA LYS A 50 10.78 -13.10 -15.25
C LYS A 50 11.58 -11.79 -15.31
N TYR A 51 11.48 -10.96 -14.29
CA TYR A 51 11.90 -9.57 -14.34
C TYR A 51 12.93 -9.19 -13.29
N TYR A 52 12.97 -9.93 -12.19
CA TYR A 52 13.78 -9.62 -11.00
C TYR A 52 14.45 -10.87 -10.44
N ASP A 53 15.64 -10.69 -9.85
CA ASP A 53 16.42 -11.76 -9.22
C ASP A 53 16.58 -11.52 -7.70
N PHE A 54 15.84 -12.28 -6.89
CA PHE A 54 15.86 -12.12 -5.43
C PHE A 54 16.94 -12.95 -4.71
N SER A 55 17.84 -13.60 -5.45
CA SER A 55 18.86 -14.47 -4.87
C SER A 55 19.78 -13.74 -3.89
N SER A 56 20.15 -12.48 -4.18
CA SER A 56 21.06 -11.67 -3.37
C SER A 56 20.53 -11.32 -1.98
N ILE A 57 19.21 -11.39 -1.77
CA ILE A 57 18.54 -11.00 -0.53
C ILE A 57 17.84 -12.16 0.18
N THR A 58 17.74 -13.32 -0.46
CA THR A 58 16.96 -14.47 0.03
C THR A 58 17.32 -14.84 1.48
N ASP A 59 18.59 -14.90 1.82
CA ASP A 59 19.03 -15.25 3.18
C ASP A 59 18.61 -14.23 4.26
N ILE A 60 18.27 -13.01 3.88
CA ILE A 60 17.79 -11.96 4.78
C ILE A 60 16.28 -12.10 5.01
N ILE A 61 15.53 -12.47 3.97
CA ILE A 61 14.06 -12.43 3.99
C ILE A 61 13.38 -13.79 4.00
N LYS A 62 14.10 -14.91 3.91
CA LYS A 62 13.52 -16.27 3.83
C LYS A 62 12.61 -16.66 4.99
N ASN A 63 12.79 -16.05 6.16
CA ASN A 63 11.95 -16.31 7.35
C ASN A 63 10.76 -15.34 7.45
N ASN A 64 10.58 -14.45 6.47
CA ASN A 64 9.46 -13.52 6.44
C ASN A 64 8.19 -14.25 5.99
N LEU A 65 7.06 -13.96 6.63
CA LEU A 65 5.77 -14.59 6.35
C LEU A 65 5.34 -14.44 4.88
N TYR A 66 5.77 -13.38 4.22
CA TYR A 66 5.39 -13.06 2.84
C TYR A 66 6.43 -13.50 1.80
N PHE A 67 7.51 -14.17 2.21
CA PHE A 67 8.61 -14.56 1.32
C PHE A 67 8.16 -15.49 0.18
N ASP A 68 7.29 -16.46 0.48
CA ASP A 68 6.83 -17.46 -0.49
C ASP A 68 6.11 -16.85 -1.70
N TYR A 69 5.60 -15.63 -1.56
CA TYR A 69 4.89 -14.90 -2.59
C TYR A 69 5.76 -13.86 -3.29
N LEU A 70 7.06 -13.74 -2.98
CA LEU A 70 7.91 -12.73 -3.58
C LEU A 70 8.00 -12.85 -5.11
N HIS A 71 8.06 -14.08 -5.63
CA HIS A 71 8.09 -14.31 -7.09
C HIS A 71 6.72 -14.20 -7.76
N LEU A 72 5.65 -14.49 -7.01
CA LEU A 72 4.27 -14.41 -7.48
C LEU A 72 3.52 -13.50 -6.50
N LEU A 73 3.70 -12.19 -6.67
CA LEU A 73 3.31 -11.18 -5.70
C LEU A 73 1.80 -10.94 -5.75
N PRO A 74 1.04 -11.09 -4.64
CA PRO A 74 -0.36 -10.69 -4.59
C PRO A 74 -0.45 -9.17 -4.67
N ILE A 75 -0.78 -8.67 -5.86
CA ILE A 75 -0.85 -7.23 -6.14
C ILE A 75 -2.22 -6.66 -5.80
N ALA A 76 -3.28 -7.45 -5.98
CA ALA A 76 -4.66 -7.08 -5.67
C ALA A 76 -5.42 -8.24 -5.02
N VAL A 77 -6.23 -7.92 -4.03
CA VAL A 77 -7.07 -8.89 -3.29
C VAL A 77 -8.50 -8.38 -3.23
N PHE A 78 -9.45 -9.28 -3.44
CA PHE A 78 -10.88 -8.98 -3.52
C PHE A 78 -11.65 -9.79 -2.47
N GLU A 79 -12.55 -9.10 -1.77
CA GLU A 79 -13.63 -9.70 -1.00
C GLU A 79 -14.97 -9.28 -1.63
N ILE A 80 -15.88 -10.24 -1.80
CA ILE A 80 -17.14 -10.07 -2.53
C ILE A 80 -18.31 -10.28 -1.59
N GLU A 81 -19.15 -9.27 -1.49
CA GLU A 81 -20.42 -9.35 -0.77
C GLU A 81 -21.57 -9.53 -1.75
N GLY A 82 -22.16 -10.73 -1.71
CA GLY A 82 -23.34 -11.07 -2.50
C GLY A 82 -24.64 -10.46 -1.97
N SER A 83 -25.75 -11.18 -2.11
CA SER A 83 -27.12 -10.63 -1.93
C SER A 83 -27.63 -10.50 -0.48
N SER A 84 -26.88 -10.94 0.54
CA SER A 84 -27.34 -10.84 1.94
C SER A 84 -26.19 -10.67 2.92
N SER A 85 -25.67 -9.46 3.02
CA SER A 85 -24.53 -9.16 3.89
C SER A 85 -24.98 -8.39 5.13
N SER A 86 -24.75 -8.96 6.31
CA SER A 86 -24.85 -8.20 7.56
C SER A 86 -23.68 -7.22 7.67
N SER A 87 -23.81 -6.16 8.48
CA SER A 87 -22.69 -5.26 8.78
C SER A 87 -21.48 -6.01 9.34
N LYS A 88 -21.70 -7.13 10.06
CA LYS A 88 -20.61 -7.94 10.64
C LYS A 88 -19.79 -8.64 9.57
N ASN A 89 -20.42 -9.12 8.50
CA ASN A 89 -19.71 -9.75 7.38
C ASN A 89 -18.82 -8.73 6.68
N GLN A 90 -19.36 -7.53 6.37
CA GLN A 90 -18.61 -6.47 5.70
C GLN A 90 -17.42 -5.98 6.54
N ILE A 91 -17.58 -5.90 7.86
CA ILE A 91 -16.46 -5.62 8.78
C ILE A 91 -15.43 -6.76 8.74
N GLY A 92 -15.86 -8.02 8.72
CA GLY A 92 -14.98 -9.19 8.60
C GLY A 92 -14.17 -9.17 7.31
N ASN A 93 -14.80 -8.88 6.17
CA ASN A 93 -14.13 -8.76 4.87
C ASN A 93 -13.07 -7.64 4.89
N MET A 94 -13.39 -6.49 5.51
CA MET A 94 -12.41 -5.42 5.68
C MET A 94 -11.21 -5.86 6.55
N ALA A 95 -11.49 -6.58 7.65
CA ALA A 95 -10.46 -7.12 8.53
C ALA A 95 -9.56 -8.14 7.81
N ASN A 96 -10.13 -8.99 6.96
CA ASN A 96 -9.34 -9.90 6.12
C ASN A 96 -8.44 -9.14 5.16
N LEU A 97 -9.00 -8.17 4.42
CA LEU A 97 -8.26 -7.42 3.40
C LEU A 97 -7.01 -6.74 3.95
N ILE A 98 -7.10 -6.13 5.15
CA ILE A 98 -5.95 -5.46 5.74
C ILE A 98 -4.81 -6.41 6.11
N LEU A 99 -5.10 -7.70 6.32
CA LEU A 99 -4.09 -8.71 6.62
C LEU A 99 -3.31 -9.14 5.37
N SER A 100 -3.87 -9.04 4.17
CA SER A 100 -3.25 -9.53 2.92
C SER A 100 -1.88 -8.93 2.56
N ASN A 101 -1.49 -7.81 3.17
CA ASN A 101 -0.34 -6.98 2.82
C ASN A 101 -0.25 -6.59 1.33
N SER A 102 -1.31 -6.77 0.55
CA SER A 102 -1.35 -6.48 -0.89
C SER A 102 -1.50 -4.98 -1.15
N PHE A 103 -0.96 -4.50 -2.27
CA PHE A 103 -0.95 -3.07 -2.60
C PHE A 103 -2.37 -2.53 -2.85
N LEU A 104 -3.16 -3.26 -3.64
CA LEU A 104 -4.56 -2.96 -3.91
C LEU A 104 -5.46 -3.93 -3.13
N LYS A 105 -6.54 -3.39 -2.57
CA LYS A 105 -7.53 -4.16 -1.82
C LYS A 105 -8.90 -3.71 -2.27
N PHE A 106 -9.79 -4.65 -2.57
CA PHE A 106 -11.09 -4.35 -3.13
C PHE A 106 -12.19 -5.01 -2.30
N ILE A 107 -13.23 -4.23 -2.01
CA ILE A 107 -14.52 -4.78 -1.62
C ILE A 107 -15.47 -4.56 -2.78
N VAL A 108 -16.06 -5.65 -3.26
CA VAL A 108 -17.09 -5.61 -4.31
C VAL A 108 -18.40 -6.00 -3.68
N VAL A 109 -19.40 -5.12 -3.75
CA VAL A 109 -20.75 -5.41 -3.29
C VAL A 109 -21.69 -5.56 -4.45
N ASN A 110 -22.77 -6.33 -4.29
CA ASN A 110 -23.86 -6.35 -5.25
C ASN A 110 -25.10 -5.69 -4.63
N ASN A 111 -25.25 -4.37 -4.83
CA ASN A 111 -26.32 -3.61 -4.19
C ASN A 111 -27.71 -3.91 -4.77
N GLU A 112 -27.80 -4.16 -6.08
CA GLU A 112 -29.10 -4.41 -6.75
C GLU A 112 -29.78 -5.67 -6.23
N GLU A 113 -28.98 -6.68 -5.89
CA GLU A 113 -29.43 -7.98 -5.39
C GLU A 113 -29.52 -8.04 -3.86
N ALA A 114 -29.19 -6.97 -3.14
CA ALA A 114 -29.21 -6.97 -1.68
C ALA A 114 -30.65 -6.89 -1.13
N ILE A 115 -31.14 -7.98 -0.56
CA ILE A 115 -32.46 -8.07 0.08
C ILE A 115 -32.31 -7.85 1.60
N PRO A 116 -33.17 -7.08 2.28
CA PRO A 116 -34.41 -6.45 1.78
C PRO A 116 -34.30 -4.98 1.33
N GLU A 117 -33.23 -4.25 1.69
CA GLU A 117 -33.22 -2.77 1.57
C GLU A 117 -32.32 -2.21 0.46
N LYS A 118 -31.62 -3.04 -0.34
CA LYS A 118 -30.65 -2.57 -1.35
C LYS A 118 -29.70 -1.47 -0.82
N ASP A 119 -29.26 -1.64 0.42
CA ASP A 119 -28.44 -0.66 1.17
C ASP A 119 -26.99 -1.11 1.38
N THR A 120 -26.60 -2.23 0.76
CA THR A 120 -25.31 -2.87 0.97
C THR A 120 -24.14 -1.96 0.59
N TYR A 121 -24.25 -1.18 -0.49
CA TYR A 121 -23.20 -0.26 -0.92
C TYR A 121 -23.03 0.93 0.02
N ARG A 122 -24.12 1.63 0.35
CA ARG A 122 -24.07 2.76 1.30
C ARG A 122 -23.62 2.30 2.69
N ARG A 123 -24.02 1.11 3.12
CA ARG A 123 -23.53 0.47 4.35
C ARG A 123 -22.04 0.18 4.28
N ALA A 124 -21.54 -0.37 3.17
CA ALA A 124 -20.12 -0.62 2.98
C ALA A 124 -19.30 0.68 2.99
N ILE A 125 -19.80 1.79 2.43
CA ILE A 125 -19.15 3.12 2.54
C ILE A 125 -19.01 3.53 4.01
N LYS A 126 -20.09 3.42 4.80
CA LYS A 126 -20.07 3.77 6.24
C LYS A 126 -19.07 2.90 7.01
N ILE A 127 -19.06 1.60 6.73
CA ILE A 127 -18.14 0.64 7.36
C ILE A 127 -16.70 0.92 6.96
N LYS A 128 -16.44 1.25 5.70
CA LYS A 128 -15.11 1.67 5.24
C LYS A 128 -14.60 2.87 6.03
N ARG A 129 -15.41 3.93 6.13
CA ARG A 129 -15.05 5.13 6.92
C ARG A 129 -14.77 4.79 8.38
N TYR A 130 -15.69 4.07 9.02
CA TYR A 130 -15.51 3.58 10.39
C TYR A 130 -14.19 2.81 10.52
N PHE A 131 -13.94 1.84 9.65
CA PHE A 131 -12.78 0.99 9.75
C PHE A 131 -11.47 1.77 9.53
N GLU A 132 -11.43 2.69 8.57
CA GLU A 132 -10.26 3.53 8.29
C GLU A 132 -9.99 4.55 9.39
N ASP A 133 -11.02 5.07 10.06
CA ASP A 133 -10.87 5.98 11.20
C ASP A 133 -10.24 5.28 12.41
N PHE A 134 -10.57 4.00 12.64
CA PHE A 134 -10.08 3.24 13.81
C PHE A 134 -8.82 2.40 13.55
N SER A 135 -8.67 1.87 12.33
CA SER A 135 -7.57 0.95 11.98
C SER A 135 -6.51 1.61 11.09
N GLY A 136 -6.76 2.85 10.66
CA GLY A 136 -5.95 3.57 9.70
C GLY A 136 -6.30 3.23 8.25
N ASP A 137 -5.89 4.11 7.36
CA ASP A 137 -6.08 3.95 5.91
C ASP A 137 -5.21 2.82 5.36
N SER A 138 -5.87 1.86 4.73
CA SER A 138 -5.28 0.65 4.13
C SER A 138 -5.46 0.59 2.61
N ASN A 139 -5.90 1.71 1.99
CA ASN A 139 -6.14 1.88 0.57
C ASN A 139 -7.13 0.85 -0.01
N VAL A 140 -8.23 0.63 0.70
CA VAL A 140 -9.30 -0.25 0.24
C VAL A 140 -10.17 0.51 -0.77
N ILE A 141 -10.42 -0.10 -1.92
CA ILE A 141 -11.27 0.42 -2.97
C ILE A 141 -12.63 -0.29 -2.86
N LEU A 142 -13.70 0.47 -2.67
CA LEU A 142 -15.05 -0.06 -2.58
C LEU A 142 -15.79 0.17 -3.91
N LEU A 143 -16.34 -0.91 -4.47
CA LEU A 143 -17.09 -0.90 -5.73
C LEU A 143 -18.43 -1.61 -5.58
N ASP A 144 -19.45 -1.09 -6.25
CA ASP A 144 -20.62 -1.89 -6.61
C ASP A 144 -20.32 -2.74 -7.85
N TRP A 145 -20.99 -3.88 -7.96
CA TRP A 145 -20.86 -4.79 -9.08
C TRP A 145 -21.10 -4.10 -10.43
N SER A 146 -22.07 -3.18 -10.51
CA SER A 146 -22.33 -2.43 -11.73
C SER A 146 -21.17 -1.51 -12.14
N GLN A 147 -20.45 -0.94 -11.17
CA GLN A 147 -19.26 -0.10 -11.40
C GLN A 147 -18.09 -0.96 -11.89
N LEU A 148 -17.87 -2.12 -11.25
CA LEU A 148 -16.85 -3.08 -11.65
C LEU A 148 -17.11 -3.62 -13.07
N LYS A 149 -18.35 -4.03 -13.37
CA LYS A 149 -18.72 -4.56 -14.69
C LYS A 149 -18.51 -3.55 -15.82
N ARG A 150 -18.64 -2.25 -15.54
CA ARG A 150 -18.38 -1.18 -16.52
C ARG A 150 -16.90 -0.86 -16.67
N SER A 151 -16.04 -1.24 -15.72
CA SER A 151 -14.60 -0.91 -15.74
C SER A 151 -13.83 -1.62 -16.84
N ASP A 152 -14.35 -2.73 -17.36
CA ASP A 152 -13.73 -3.47 -18.46
C ASP A 152 -14.01 -2.85 -19.85
N LYS A 153 -14.98 -1.94 -19.94
CA LYS A 153 -15.28 -1.24 -21.19
C LYS A 153 -14.11 -0.34 -21.56
N HIS A 154 -13.69 -0.41 -22.82
CA HIS A 154 -12.59 0.40 -23.38
C HIS A 154 -11.17 0.04 -22.88
N LEU A 155 -10.99 -1.12 -22.25
CA LEU A 155 -9.65 -1.68 -22.06
C LEU A 155 -9.17 -2.31 -23.38
N ASP A 156 -8.06 -1.79 -23.91
CA ASP A 156 -7.39 -2.40 -25.05
C ASP A 156 -6.74 -3.72 -24.58
N SER A 157 -7.09 -4.85 -25.20
CA SER A 157 -6.79 -6.20 -24.71
C SER A 157 -5.33 -6.63 -24.92
N ASN A 158 -4.39 -5.70 -25.00
CA ASN A 158 -3.01 -6.00 -25.37
C ASN A 158 -2.08 -5.99 -24.14
N LYS A 159 -1.75 -7.21 -23.70
CA LYS A 159 -0.60 -7.64 -22.87
C LYS A 159 0.03 -6.57 -21.97
N LEU A 160 -0.06 -6.77 -20.65
CA LEU A 160 0.82 -6.22 -19.60
C LEU A 160 1.96 -5.32 -20.16
N MET A 161 1.69 -4.03 -20.34
CA MET A 161 2.76 -3.07 -20.60
C MET A 161 3.36 -2.71 -19.23
N ILE A 162 4.42 -3.42 -18.87
CA ILE A 162 5.12 -3.13 -17.62
C ILE A 162 6.17 -2.06 -17.92
N ASN A 163 6.02 -0.90 -17.28
CA ASN A 163 6.98 0.18 -17.39
C ASN A 163 8.09 -0.01 -16.33
N TYR A 164 9.24 -0.52 -16.77
CA TYR A 164 10.41 -0.65 -15.92
C TYR A 164 11.32 0.57 -16.09
N ASN A 165 11.21 1.54 -15.19
CA ASN A 165 12.28 2.52 -15.02
C ASN A 165 13.41 1.87 -14.22
N ARG A 166 14.24 1.07 -14.89
CA ARG A 166 15.48 0.57 -14.29
C ARG A 166 16.48 1.72 -14.18
N ILE A 167 16.65 2.24 -12.97
CA ILE A 167 17.78 3.11 -12.66
C ILE A 167 18.96 2.19 -12.33
N THR A 168 19.80 1.93 -13.33
CA THR A 168 21.10 1.28 -13.12
C THR A 168 22.13 2.32 -12.68
N ASP A 169 22.96 1.87 -11.75
CA ASP A 169 23.99 2.54 -10.95
C ASP A 169 24.86 3.63 -11.61
N ASP A 170 25.32 4.58 -10.78
CA ASP A 170 26.74 5.04 -10.70
C ASP A 170 26.92 6.34 -9.90
N ASN A 171 25.87 7.14 -9.66
CA ASN A 171 26.00 8.47 -9.02
C ASN A 171 25.38 8.57 -7.62
N TYR A 172 24.99 7.45 -7.00
CA TYR A 172 24.29 7.50 -5.73
C TYR A 172 25.25 7.56 -4.53
N ILE A 173 25.39 8.75 -3.93
CA ILE A 173 26.11 8.96 -2.68
C ILE A 173 25.07 9.27 -1.59
N ARG A 174 24.90 8.36 -0.60
CA ARG A 174 24.16 8.67 0.64
C ARG A 174 24.87 9.84 1.32
N LYS A 175 24.24 11.02 1.34
CA LYS A 175 24.74 12.15 2.14
C LYS A 175 24.40 11.84 3.59
N GLY A 176 25.40 11.44 4.37
CA GLY A 176 25.20 11.22 5.81
C GLY A 176 24.60 12.47 6.45
N SER A 177 23.48 12.30 7.15
CA SER A 177 22.93 13.33 8.03
C SER A 177 23.38 13.03 9.46
N GLY A 178 24.13 13.95 10.08
CA GLY A 178 24.35 13.91 11.53
C GLY A 178 25.52 13.04 12.03
N GLY A 179 26.68 13.04 11.37
CA GLY A 179 27.93 12.54 11.96
C GLY A 179 28.08 11.02 12.06
N GLU A 180 27.09 10.23 11.64
CA GLU A 180 27.17 8.77 11.61
C GLU A 180 27.87 8.27 10.33
N THR A 181 29.15 7.95 10.44
CA THR A 181 29.94 7.38 9.33
C THR A 181 29.67 5.88 9.13
N ALA A 182 29.33 5.14 10.19
CA ALA A 182 29.12 3.69 10.13
C ALA A 182 27.86 3.29 9.33
N SER A 183 26.81 4.10 9.33
CA SER A 183 25.57 3.84 8.59
C SER A 183 25.73 4.02 7.06
N ILE A 184 26.78 4.72 6.63
CA ILE A 184 27.10 4.93 5.20
C ILE A 184 27.61 3.62 4.58
N ASP A 185 28.60 2.97 5.19
CA ASP A 185 29.19 1.72 4.67
C ASP A 185 28.17 0.58 4.66
N ILE A 186 27.36 0.48 5.72
CA ILE A 186 26.24 -0.46 5.81
C ILE A 186 25.26 -0.18 4.66
N GLY A 187 24.82 1.07 4.48
CA GLY A 187 23.91 1.46 3.41
C GLY A 187 24.44 1.11 2.02
N TYR A 188 25.72 1.37 1.76
CA TYR A 188 26.35 1.04 0.48
C TYR A 188 26.36 -0.48 0.20
N LYS A 189 26.65 -1.30 1.21
CA LYS A 189 26.59 -2.77 1.07
C LYS A 189 25.17 -3.26 0.82
N ILE A 190 24.17 -2.69 1.50
CA ILE A 190 22.76 -3.02 1.27
C ILE A 190 22.33 -2.62 -0.14
N LEU A 191 22.69 -1.42 -0.61
CA LEU A 191 22.38 -0.97 -1.96
C LEU A 191 22.94 -1.93 -3.01
N LYS A 192 24.19 -2.39 -2.86
CA LYS A 192 24.79 -3.40 -3.75
C LYS A 192 24.00 -4.71 -3.80
N LEU A 193 23.42 -5.15 -2.68
CA LEU A 193 22.57 -6.34 -2.67
C LEU A 193 21.25 -6.09 -3.41
N LEU A 194 20.63 -4.92 -3.17
CA LEU A 194 19.37 -4.54 -3.80
C LEU A 194 19.52 -4.29 -5.30
N TYR A 195 20.62 -3.70 -5.77
CA TYR A 195 20.85 -3.47 -7.21
C TYR A 195 20.86 -4.78 -8.01
N LYS A 196 21.36 -5.87 -7.43
CA LYS A 196 21.33 -7.20 -8.06
C LYS A 196 19.91 -7.72 -8.30
N THR A 197 18.91 -7.19 -7.59
CA THR A 197 17.52 -7.59 -7.80
C THR A 197 16.91 -7.05 -9.09
N GLY A 198 17.50 -5.98 -9.66
CA GLY A 198 16.96 -5.29 -10.83
C GLY A 198 15.73 -4.42 -10.55
N LEU A 199 15.32 -4.27 -9.29
CA LEU A 199 14.26 -3.35 -8.85
C LEU A 199 14.71 -1.89 -8.98
N GLU A 200 13.74 -0.97 -9.10
CA GLU A 200 13.98 0.46 -8.99
C GLU A 200 14.26 0.83 -7.54
N ILE A 201 15.41 1.47 -7.28
CA ILE A 201 15.84 1.85 -5.94
C ILE A 201 15.63 3.35 -5.72
N LYS A 202 14.95 3.68 -4.61
CA LYS A 202 14.74 5.03 -4.09
C LYS A 202 15.33 5.12 -2.69
N GLN A 203 15.72 6.33 -2.29
CA GLN A 203 16.29 6.60 -0.97
C GLN A 203 15.64 7.86 -0.39
N ASP A 204 15.65 7.99 0.94
CA ASP A 204 14.84 8.98 1.65
C ASP A 204 13.37 8.97 1.18
N TYR A 205 12.86 7.77 0.91
CA TYR A 205 11.61 7.58 0.19
C TYR A 205 10.42 7.98 1.07
N THR A 206 9.58 8.87 0.53
CA THR A 206 8.28 9.21 1.11
C THR A 206 7.20 8.30 0.53
N PRO A 207 6.45 7.53 1.35
CA PRO A 207 5.39 6.65 0.88
C PRO A 207 4.33 7.35 0.02
N THR A 208 3.95 6.74 -1.10
CA THR A 208 2.93 7.23 -2.06
C THR A 208 1.64 7.66 -1.38
N ARG A 209 1.16 6.93 -0.38
CA ARG A 209 -0.07 7.27 0.36
C ARG A 209 -0.02 8.64 1.04
N CYS A 210 1.15 9.07 1.51
CA CYS A 210 1.30 10.39 2.13
C CYS A 210 1.19 11.50 1.09
N ILE A 211 1.74 11.27 -0.10
CA ILE A 211 1.65 12.18 -1.26
C ILE A 211 0.20 12.28 -1.73
N ILE A 212 -0.46 11.15 -1.97
CA ILE A 212 -1.87 11.08 -2.40
C ILE A 212 -2.78 11.89 -1.47
N LYS A 213 -2.62 11.69 -0.15
CA LYS A 213 -3.46 12.39 0.82
C LYS A 213 -3.21 13.89 0.89
N ASP A 214 -1.98 14.34 0.69
CA ASP A 214 -1.69 15.78 0.61
C ASP A 214 -2.21 16.40 -0.70
N CYS A 215 -2.16 15.67 -1.80
CA CYS A 215 -2.75 16.10 -3.06
C CYS A 215 -4.27 16.31 -2.92
N LEU A 216 -4.96 15.42 -2.21
CA LEU A 216 -6.38 15.59 -1.86
C LEU A 216 -6.64 16.83 -1.01
N ASP A 217 -5.92 16.96 0.12
CA ASP A 217 -6.06 18.14 1.00
C ASP A 217 -5.80 19.44 0.22
N SER A 218 -4.75 19.46 -0.62
CA SER A 218 -4.40 20.60 -1.48
C SER A 218 -5.49 20.91 -2.50
N TYR A 219 -6.01 19.88 -3.17
CA TYR A 219 -7.05 20.05 -4.18
C TYR A 219 -8.29 20.72 -3.59
N PHE A 220 -8.81 20.21 -2.47
CA PHE A 220 -9.98 20.79 -1.83
C PHE A 220 -9.67 22.14 -1.16
N GLY A 221 -8.52 22.26 -0.50
CA GLY A 221 -8.09 23.50 0.15
C GLY A 221 -7.92 24.67 -0.84
N ASN A 222 -7.45 24.40 -2.06
CA ASN A 222 -7.29 25.41 -3.10
C ASN A 222 -8.59 25.70 -3.86
N LYS A 223 -9.48 24.72 -4.00
CA LYS A 223 -10.74 24.87 -4.73
C LYS A 223 -11.76 25.72 -3.98
N TYR A 224 -11.73 25.71 -2.65
CA TYR A 224 -12.68 26.45 -1.82
C TYR A 224 -12.00 27.60 -1.10
N ASN A 225 -12.34 28.83 -1.50
CA ASN A 225 -12.06 30.02 -0.71
C ASN A 225 -13.24 30.27 0.24
N CYS A 226 -12.96 30.36 1.52
CA CYS A 226 -13.97 30.49 2.56
C CYS A 226 -13.42 31.41 3.64
N ASP A 227 -14.23 32.37 4.08
CA ASP A 227 -13.86 33.30 5.15
C ASP A 227 -14.06 32.68 6.55
N ASP A 228 -14.57 31.45 6.62
CA ASP A 228 -14.75 30.70 7.86
C ASP A 228 -13.42 30.08 8.32
N MET A 229 -12.98 30.47 9.52
CA MET A 229 -11.72 29.99 10.08
C MET A 229 -11.77 28.52 10.47
N GLU A 230 -12.89 28.04 11.03
CA GLU A 230 -13.07 26.63 11.40
C GLU A 230 -13.02 25.75 10.16
N PHE A 231 -13.64 26.19 9.07
CA PHE A 231 -13.59 25.48 7.80
C PHE A 231 -12.17 25.46 7.19
N ASN A 232 -11.43 26.57 7.27
CA ASN A 232 -10.05 26.62 6.82
C ASN A 232 -9.11 25.73 7.68
N PHE A 233 -9.39 25.56 8.98
CA PHE A 233 -8.72 24.57 9.83
C PHE A 233 -9.06 23.13 9.40
N TYR A 234 -10.34 22.84 9.16
CA TYR A 234 -10.80 21.54 8.68
C TYR A 234 -10.13 21.14 7.35
N LEU A 235 -10.00 22.09 6.42
CA LEU A 235 -9.30 21.92 5.14
C LEU A 235 -7.77 21.96 5.25
N LYS A 236 -7.20 22.10 6.46
CA LYS A 236 -5.76 22.17 6.71
C LYS A 236 -5.06 23.27 5.88
N LYS A 237 -5.71 24.42 5.72
CA LYS A 237 -5.14 25.61 5.09
C LYS A 237 -4.37 26.46 6.11
N VAL A 238 -4.83 26.46 7.35
CA VAL A 238 -4.17 27.13 8.48
C VAL A 238 -3.95 26.15 9.64
N GLY A 239 -2.94 26.44 10.45
CA GLY A 239 -2.63 25.70 11.67
C GLY A 239 -2.22 26.64 12.80
N ILE A 240 -2.02 26.07 13.98
CA ILE A 240 -1.46 26.77 15.14
C ILE A 240 0.04 26.51 15.19
N LYS A 241 0.84 27.56 15.10
CA LYS A 241 2.31 27.48 15.19
C LYS A 241 2.76 27.42 16.63
N ASP A 242 2.17 28.25 17.48
CA ASP A 242 2.41 28.28 18.92
C ASP A 242 1.07 28.13 19.66
N PRO A 243 0.84 27.01 20.36
CA PRO A 243 -0.38 26.79 21.13
C PRO A 243 -0.61 27.79 22.26
N LYS A 244 0.46 28.35 22.84
CA LYS A 244 0.37 29.26 23.98
C LYS A 244 -0.13 30.63 23.53
N GLU A 245 0.53 31.20 22.54
CA GLU A 245 0.23 32.53 22.00
C GLU A 245 -0.87 32.48 20.91
N LYS A 246 -1.34 31.27 20.55
CA LYS A 246 -2.35 31.00 19.50
C LYS A 246 -2.00 31.62 18.15
N VAL A 247 -0.70 31.69 17.83
CA VAL A 247 -0.22 32.26 16.57
C VAL A 247 -0.60 31.32 15.43
N LEU A 248 -1.40 31.83 14.49
CA LEU A 248 -1.80 31.11 13.29
C LEU A 248 -0.71 31.16 12.24
N TYR A 249 -0.65 30.12 11.40
CA TYR A 249 0.23 30.09 10.23
C TYR A 249 -0.40 29.33 9.06
N GLU A 250 0.02 29.67 7.85
CA GLU A 250 -0.46 29.05 6.63
C GLU A 250 0.25 27.70 6.37
N LEU A 251 -0.55 26.68 6.12
CA LEU A 251 -0.12 25.34 5.78
C LEU A 251 0.04 25.24 4.25
N LYS A 252 1.10 25.84 3.71
CA LYS A 252 1.32 25.97 2.24
C LYS A 252 1.77 24.68 1.56
N ASN A 253 2.53 23.87 2.26
CA ASN A 253 3.23 22.72 1.69
C ASN A 253 3.07 21.50 2.60
N ILE A 254 3.25 20.32 2.01
CA ILE A 254 3.01 19.02 2.63
C ILE A 254 3.66 18.86 4.00
N LYS A 255 4.89 19.36 4.17
CA LYS A 255 5.66 19.27 5.43
C LYS A 255 5.00 20.05 6.59
N ASN A 256 4.25 21.10 6.28
CA ASN A 256 3.51 21.85 7.29
C ASN A 256 2.24 21.10 7.72
N ARG A 257 1.61 20.37 6.79
CA ARG A 257 0.34 19.67 7.06
C ARG A 257 0.53 18.30 7.68
N ARG A 258 1.60 17.61 7.31
CA ARG A 258 1.77 16.18 7.52
C ARG A 258 3.21 15.85 7.86
N TYR A 259 3.38 14.91 8.78
CA TYR A 259 4.64 14.19 8.92
C TYR A 259 4.87 13.34 7.67
N LEU A 260 6.08 13.45 7.12
CA LEU A 260 6.52 12.66 5.98
C LEU A 260 7.57 11.67 6.44
N PRO A 261 7.21 10.38 6.61
CA PRO A 261 8.21 9.38 6.91
C PRO A 261 9.16 9.29 5.72
N LYS A 262 10.45 9.17 6.04
CA LYS A 262 11.50 8.92 5.08
C LYS A 262 12.08 7.56 5.40
N ILE A 263 11.84 6.61 4.51
CA ILE A 263 12.43 5.29 4.59
C ILE A 263 13.80 5.37 3.93
N ASP A 264 14.83 4.92 4.63
CA ASP A 264 16.22 5.04 4.18
C ASP A 264 16.41 4.57 2.74
N ILE A 265 16.03 3.32 2.45
CA ILE A 265 16.15 2.70 1.12
C ILE A 265 14.87 1.93 0.80
N VAL A 266 14.36 2.06 -0.41
CA VAL A 266 13.24 1.28 -0.92
C VAL A 266 13.55 0.75 -2.31
N ALA A 267 13.35 -0.55 -2.52
CA ALA A 267 13.41 -1.20 -3.81
C ALA A 267 12.01 -1.66 -4.23
N GLY A 268 11.59 -1.30 -5.43
CA GLY A 268 10.23 -1.55 -5.90
C GLY A 268 10.09 -1.43 -7.40
N PHE A 269 8.86 -1.23 -7.85
CA PHE A 269 8.51 -1.11 -9.26
C PHE A 269 7.24 -0.28 -9.42
N ASN A 270 6.98 0.25 -10.63
CA ASN A 270 5.73 0.94 -10.91
C ASN A 270 4.64 -0.06 -11.30
N LEU A 271 3.40 0.21 -10.87
CA LEU A 271 2.25 -0.60 -11.27
C LEU A 271 2.19 -0.74 -12.81
N PRO A 272 1.79 -1.91 -13.32
CA PRO A 272 1.58 -2.08 -14.75
C PRO A 272 0.63 -1.06 -15.36
N ILE A 273 0.94 -0.59 -16.57
CA ILE A 273 0.11 0.42 -17.27
C ILE A 273 -1.32 -0.10 -17.45
N SER A 274 -1.49 -1.38 -17.81
CA SER A 274 -2.82 -2.00 -17.94
C SER A 274 -3.64 -1.90 -16.67
N VAL A 275 -3.01 -2.08 -15.51
CA VAL A 275 -3.67 -1.94 -14.19
C VAL A 275 -4.00 -0.48 -13.93
N ILE A 276 -3.11 0.46 -14.25
CA ILE A 276 -3.37 1.90 -14.10
C ILE A 276 -4.54 2.35 -14.99
N GLU A 277 -4.59 1.93 -16.24
CA GLU A 277 -5.70 2.23 -17.17
C GLU A 277 -7.03 1.69 -16.64
N TRP A 278 -7.03 0.47 -16.10
CA TRP A 278 -8.21 -0.08 -15.45
C TRP A 278 -8.63 0.73 -14.21
N LEU A 279 -7.68 1.14 -13.37
CA LEU A 279 -7.96 2.02 -12.23
C LEU A 279 -8.52 3.38 -12.68
N LYS A 280 -8.01 3.96 -13.78
CA LYS A 280 -8.56 5.17 -14.42
C LYS A 280 -10.02 4.95 -14.85
N ASN A 281 -10.33 3.81 -15.47
CA ASN A 281 -11.69 3.47 -15.88
C ASN A 281 -12.63 3.29 -14.68
N ILE A 282 -12.19 2.66 -13.60
CA ILE A 282 -12.95 2.61 -12.34
C ILE A 282 -13.22 4.03 -11.82
N ALA A 283 -12.18 4.87 -11.79
CA ALA A 283 -12.26 6.24 -11.29
C ALA A 283 -13.26 7.11 -12.10
N ILE A 284 -13.39 6.85 -13.40
CA ILE A 284 -14.41 7.49 -14.24
C ILE A 284 -15.82 7.02 -13.82
N ASN A 285 -16.01 5.71 -13.66
CA ASN A 285 -17.30 5.09 -13.33
C ASN A 285 -17.80 5.42 -11.90
N LEU A 286 -16.92 5.81 -10.99
CA LEU A 286 -17.29 6.21 -9.63
C LEU A 286 -17.88 7.62 -9.53
N GLU A 287 -17.74 8.46 -10.57
CA GLU A 287 -18.22 9.85 -10.59
C GLU A 287 -17.83 10.62 -9.31
N TYR A 288 -18.80 11.02 -8.48
CA TYR A 288 -18.59 11.76 -7.25
C TYR A 288 -18.10 10.87 -6.10
N ASP A 289 -18.41 9.57 -6.10
CA ASP A 289 -18.01 8.63 -5.03
C ASP A 289 -16.51 8.35 -5.00
N ILE A 290 -15.79 8.74 -6.05
CA ILE A 290 -14.33 8.64 -6.14
C ILE A 290 -13.61 9.29 -4.95
N ILE A 291 -14.21 10.30 -4.31
CA ILE A 291 -13.69 10.92 -3.07
C ILE A 291 -13.46 9.90 -1.95
N ASN A 292 -14.25 8.83 -1.88
CA ASN A 292 -14.08 7.78 -0.89
C ASN A 292 -12.89 6.85 -1.22
N ASN A 293 -12.23 7.03 -2.38
CA ASN A 293 -11.15 6.19 -2.88
C ASN A 293 -9.94 7.06 -3.27
N PRO A 294 -9.11 7.48 -2.28
CA PRO A 294 -8.02 8.44 -2.49
C PRO A 294 -7.05 8.14 -3.64
N LEU A 295 -6.63 6.89 -3.79
CA LEU A 295 -5.75 6.48 -4.88
C LEU A 295 -6.40 6.70 -6.25
N LEU A 296 -7.67 6.31 -6.42
CA LEU A 296 -8.39 6.48 -7.68
C LEU A 296 -8.60 7.96 -8.00
N PHE A 297 -8.94 8.77 -6.98
CA PHE A 297 -9.02 10.22 -7.14
C PHE A 297 -7.70 10.79 -7.65
N TYR A 298 -6.59 10.40 -7.03
CA TYR A 298 -5.27 10.87 -7.39
C TYR A 298 -4.91 10.51 -8.84
N ILE A 299 -5.05 9.24 -9.22
CA ILE A 299 -4.77 8.76 -10.58
C ILE A 299 -5.60 9.55 -11.60
N LYS A 300 -6.90 9.76 -11.36
CA LYS A 300 -7.78 10.50 -12.29
C LYS A 300 -7.46 11.99 -12.37
N GLN A 301 -7.20 12.63 -11.22
CA GLN A 301 -7.08 14.09 -11.15
C GLN A 301 -5.71 14.59 -11.61
N PHE A 302 -4.67 13.78 -11.46
CA PHE A 302 -3.29 14.15 -11.78
C PHE A 302 -2.70 13.36 -12.95
N ASP A 303 -3.46 12.41 -13.51
CA ASP A 303 -3.07 11.58 -14.64
C ASP A 303 -1.72 10.86 -14.43
N ASP A 304 -1.45 10.44 -13.19
CA ASP A 304 -0.19 9.80 -12.83
C ASP A 304 -0.15 8.33 -13.28
N GLU A 305 0.80 8.03 -14.15
CA GLU A 305 1.06 6.69 -14.68
C GLU A 305 2.18 5.95 -13.92
N ASN A 306 2.86 6.61 -12.98
CA ASN A 306 4.02 6.09 -12.26
C ASN A 306 3.72 5.81 -10.78
N ILE A 307 2.68 5.01 -10.52
CA ILE A 307 2.36 4.59 -9.15
C ILE A 307 3.37 3.56 -8.67
N PHE A 308 4.34 4.03 -7.88
CA PHE A 308 5.39 3.19 -7.31
C PHE A 308 4.88 2.29 -6.18
N VAL A 309 5.19 1.00 -6.28
CA VAL A 309 4.89 -0.06 -5.32
C VAL A 309 6.17 -0.43 -4.56
N PRO A 310 6.26 -0.10 -3.25
CA PRO A 310 7.40 -0.45 -2.43
C PRO A 310 7.38 -1.96 -2.09
N LEU A 311 8.27 -2.72 -2.71
CA LEU A 311 8.36 -4.17 -2.48
C LEU A 311 9.24 -4.48 -1.27
N ILE A 312 10.47 -3.95 -1.25
CA ILE A 312 11.43 -4.12 -0.17
C ILE A 312 11.79 -2.74 0.37
N SER A 313 11.71 -2.57 1.68
CA SER A 313 12.13 -1.35 2.36
C SER A 313 13.18 -1.68 3.41
N VAL A 314 14.13 -0.77 3.60
CA VAL A 314 15.20 -0.91 4.58
C VAL A 314 15.25 0.33 5.44
N GLU A 315 15.35 0.15 6.75
CA GLU A 315 15.75 1.20 7.71
C GLU A 315 17.05 0.76 8.36
N ILE A 316 18.03 1.67 8.45
CA ILE A 316 19.34 1.42 9.04
C ILE A 316 19.43 2.21 10.34
N GLU A 317 19.44 1.50 11.46
CA GLU A 317 19.41 2.07 12.80
C GLU A 317 20.60 1.53 13.60
N THR A 318 21.69 2.28 13.67
CA THR A 318 22.94 1.83 14.33
C THR A 318 22.92 1.99 15.85
N SER A 319 21.81 2.47 16.43
CA SER A 319 21.65 2.63 17.88
C SER A 319 20.30 2.11 18.36
N VAL A 320 20.27 1.54 19.57
CA VAL A 320 19.04 1.10 20.22
C VAL A 320 18.37 2.31 20.87
N SER A 321 17.32 2.84 20.25
CA SER A 321 16.61 4.01 20.76
C SER A 321 15.12 4.01 20.38
N LYS A 322 14.39 5.06 20.78
CA LYS A 322 13.01 5.26 20.30
C LYS A 322 12.93 5.52 18.80
N HIS A 323 14.01 5.98 18.16
CA HIS A 323 14.06 6.18 16.71
C HIS A 323 13.88 4.86 15.95
N LEU A 324 14.54 3.80 16.42
CA LEU A 324 14.36 2.41 15.94
C LEU A 324 12.89 1.99 15.85
N ASN A 325 12.08 2.30 16.88
CA ASN A 325 10.66 1.96 16.91
C ASN A 325 9.87 2.74 15.82
N GLY A 326 10.29 3.97 15.53
CA GLY A 326 9.76 4.75 14.41
C GLY A 326 10.07 4.11 13.06
N GLY A 327 11.33 3.68 12.85
CA GLY A 327 11.75 2.94 11.67
C GLY A 327 10.98 1.63 11.49
N LEU A 328 10.82 0.84 12.56
CA LEU A 328 10.01 -0.39 12.55
C LEU A 328 8.56 -0.12 12.14
N PHE A 329 7.93 0.92 12.68
CA PHE A 329 6.56 1.29 12.29
C PHE A 329 6.48 1.71 10.83
N ASN A 330 7.46 2.47 10.32
CA ASN A 330 7.54 2.86 8.92
C ASN A 330 7.65 1.64 8.00
N LEU A 331 8.57 0.71 8.31
CA LEU A 331 8.73 -0.53 7.56
C LEU A 331 7.44 -1.35 7.55
N TRP A 332 6.85 -1.56 8.72
CA TRP A 332 5.63 -2.33 8.89
C TRP A 332 4.50 -1.82 7.99
N LYS A 333 4.27 -0.51 7.99
CA LYS A 333 3.08 0.08 7.35
C LYS A 333 3.25 0.45 5.88
N ASN A 334 4.48 0.51 5.37
CA ASN A 334 4.74 1.07 4.04
C ASN A 334 5.51 0.11 3.10
N SER A 335 5.63 -1.17 3.45
CA SER A 335 6.47 -2.12 2.71
C SER A 335 5.78 -3.47 2.59
N TYR A 336 5.93 -4.13 1.44
CA TYR A 336 5.55 -5.53 1.35
C TYR A 336 6.50 -6.40 2.21
N LEU A 337 7.81 -6.16 2.10
CA LEU A 337 8.86 -6.74 2.94
C LEU A 337 9.71 -5.62 3.55
N GLY A 338 9.80 -5.56 4.87
CA GLY A 338 10.72 -4.67 5.58
C GLY A 338 12.00 -5.40 6.00
N ILE A 339 13.12 -4.69 6.00
CA ILE A 339 14.40 -5.14 6.55
C ILE A 339 14.87 -4.08 7.53
N LEU A 340 14.88 -4.41 8.81
CA LEU A 340 15.55 -3.59 9.81
C LEU A 340 17.03 -4.00 9.87
N VAL A 341 17.93 -3.06 9.56
CA VAL A 341 19.37 -3.24 9.74
C VAL A 341 19.78 -2.55 11.03
N SER A 342 20.17 -3.32 12.05
CA SER A 342 20.49 -2.77 13.36
C SER A 342 21.43 -3.68 14.16
N THR A 343 21.87 -3.23 15.34
CA THR A 343 22.66 -4.05 16.26
C THR A 343 21.82 -5.18 16.86
N ARG A 344 22.44 -6.27 17.31
CA ARG A 344 21.72 -7.46 17.80
C ARG A 344 20.74 -7.16 18.93
N GLU A 345 21.04 -6.20 19.79
CA GLU A 345 20.20 -5.81 20.92
C GLU A 345 18.82 -5.30 20.46
N SER A 346 18.72 -4.73 19.26
CA SER A 346 17.47 -4.27 18.64
C SER A 346 16.50 -5.40 18.28
N GLN A 347 16.95 -6.66 18.24
CA GLN A 347 16.10 -7.79 17.89
C GLN A 347 14.91 -7.94 18.86
N ALA A 348 15.10 -7.64 20.16
CA ALA A 348 14.02 -7.69 21.14
C ALA A 348 12.87 -6.72 20.81
N HIS A 349 13.17 -5.56 20.22
CA HIS A 349 12.15 -4.61 19.78
C HIS A 349 11.33 -5.18 18.61
N LEU A 350 11.99 -5.80 17.63
CA LEU A 350 11.29 -6.43 16.51
C LEU A 350 10.37 -7.56 16.99
N GLU A 351 10.83 -8.41 17.92
CA GLU A 351 10.00 -9.49 18.46
C GLU A 351 8.77 -8.95 19.21
N PHE A 352 8.93 -7.88 19.98
CA PHE A 352 7.78 -7.20 20.59
C PHE A 352 6.79 -6.70 19.53
N PHE A 353 7.25 -6.06 18.47
CA PHE A 353 6.38 -5.58 17.39
C PHE A 353 5.72 -6.73 16.61
N ARG A 354 6.40 -7.86 16.41
CA ARG A 354 5.85 -9.07 15.76
C ARG A 354 4.67 -9.66 16.54
N LEU A 355 4.78 -9.73 17.87
CA LEU A 355 3.65 -10.12 18.73
C LEU A 355 2.41 -9.23 18.56
N ASN A 356 2.60 -8.00 18.03
CA ASN A 356 1.54 -7.03 17.75
C ASN A 356 1.20 -6.92 16.24
N GLY A 357 1.64 -7.87 15.42
CA GLY A 357 1.25 -7.97 14.00
C GLY A 357 2.25 -7.38 12.99
N CYS A 358 3.42 -6.93 13.42
CA CYS A 358 4.51 -6.49 12.54
C CYS A 358 5.25 -7.69 11.90
N ASN A 359 4.53 -8.46 11.08
CA ASN A 359 5.01 -9.75 10.57
C ASN A 359 5.74 -9.66 9.23
N ASN A 360 5.77 -8.48 8.60
CA ASN A 360 6.45 -8.24 7.33
C ASN A 360 7.88 -7.73 7.48
N VAL A 361 8.42 -7.60 8.70
CA VAL A 361 9.78 -7.07 8.92
C VAL A 361 10.75 -8.17 9.32
N SER A 362 11.87 -8.26 8.59
CA SER A 362 13.03 -9.11 8.87
C SER A 362 14.13 -8.30 9.57
N PHE A 363 14.99 -9.00 10.32
CA PHE A 363 16.15 -8.41 10.99
C PHE A 363 17.44 -8.77 10.26
N LEU A 364 18.34 -7.80 10.14
CA LEU A 364 19.70 -7.98 9.64
C LEU A 364 20.69 -7.28 10.57
N ASP A 365 21.63 -8.05 11.11
CA ASP A 365 22.67 -7.54 12.00
C ASP A 365 23.69 -6.68 11.25
N CYS A 366 23.99 -5.49 11.79
CA CYS A 366 25.03 -4.60 11.29
C CYS A 366 26.39 -5.30 11.16
N GLU A 367 26.80 -6.13 12.13
CA GLU A 367 28.08 -6.85 12.10
C GLU A 367 28.15 -7.80 10.89
N ARG A 368 27.06 -8.54 10.65
CA ARG A 368 26.94 -9.45 9.51
C ARG A 368 27.06 -8.72 8.17
N VAL A 369 26.49 -7.51 8.06
CA VAL A 369 26.62 -6.68 6.85
C VAL A 369 28.07 -6.23 6.67
N LEU A 370 28.72 -5.86 7.78
CA LEU A 370 30.12 -5.43 7.76
C LEU A 370 31.09 -6.59 7.52
N GLY A 371 30.67 -7.84 7.71
CA GLY A 371 31.51 -9.03 7.58
C GLY A 371 32.38 -9.26 8.80
N LEU A 372 31.89 -8.83 9.97
CA LEU A 372 32.54 -8.90 11.27
C LEU A 372 32.01 -10.07 12.11
#